data_AF-A0A7C5XRS2-F1
#
_entry.id   AF-A0A7C5XRS2-F1
#
_cell.length_a   1.000
_cell.length_b   1.000
_cell.length_c   1.000
_cell.angle_alpha   90.00
_cell.angle_beta   90.00
_cell.angle_gamma   90.00
#
_symmetry.space_group_name_H-M   'P 1'
#
loop_
_entity.id
_entity.type
_entity.pdbx_description
1 polymer ?
#
loop_
_entity_poly.entity_id
_entity_poly.type
_entity_poly.pdbx_seq_one_letter_code
_entity_poly.pdbx_strand_id
1 'polypeptide(L)'
;MRAAAPSLSLLSLLAALALVLADPLQASERKGRYYGAKETEYPDWFKTSFLDFKEDVAEAAAEGRRVMIIFHQKGCPYCNALVERNFAQKDI
;
A
#
# COMPACT_ATOMS: atom_id res chain seq x y z
N MET A 1 -18.59 -35.23 -47.18
CA MET A 1 -18.60 -35.20 -45.71
C MET A 1 -19.39 -33.97 -45.27
N ARG A 2 -20.64 -34.12 -44.80
CA ARG A 2 -21.46 -32.99 -44.34
C ARG A 2 -21.31 -32.85 -42.83
N ALA A 3 -20.76 -31.74 -42.37
CA ALA A 3 -20.71 -31.43 -40.95
C ALA A 3 -22.15 -31.29 -40.42
N ALA A 4 -22.46 -31.92 -39.28
CA ALA A 4 -23.75 -31.77 -38.61
C ALA A 4 -23.89 -30.33 -38.10
N ALA A 5 -25.02 -29.68 -38.40
CA ALA A 5 -25.33 -28.35 -37.87
C ALA A 5 -25.55 -28.45 -36.35
N PRO A 6 -24.95 -27.57 -35.53
CA PRO A 6 -25.12 -27.62 -34.09
C PRO A 6 -26.57 -27.31 -33.71
N SER A 7 -27.13 -28.09 -32.78
CA SER A 7 -28.48 -27.85 -32.26
C SER A 7 -28.55 -26.53 -31.48
N LEU A 8 -29.72 -25.88 -31.45
CA LEU A 8 -29.94 -24.64 -30.68
C LEU A 8 -29.49 -24.77 -29.21
N SER A 9 -29.66 -25.95 -28.62
CA SER A 9 -29.25 -26.25 -27.24
C SER A 9 -27.72 -26.22 -27.06
N LEU A 10 -26.96 -26.68 -28.05
CA LEU A 10 -25.49 -26.66 -28.02
C LEU A 10 -24.94 -25.23 -28.14
N LEU A 11 -25.55 -24.41 -28.98
CA LEU A 11 -25.23 -22.98 -29.10
C LEU A 11 -25.50 -22.23 -27.79
N SER A 12 -26.61 -22.53 -27.13
CA SER A 12 -26.99 -21.93 -25.84
C SER A 12 -26.00 -22.28 -24.73
N LEU A 13 -25.57 -23.54 -24.66
CA LEU A 13 -24.62 -24.03 -23.67
C LEU A 13 -23.23 -23.42 -23.86
N LEU A 14 -22.78 -23.28 -25.11
CA LEU A 14 -21.51 -22.64 -25.45
C LEU A 14 -21.50 -21.15 -25.09
N ALA A 15 -22.61 -20.44 -25.30
CA ALA A 15 -22.74 -19.04 -24.91
C ALA A 15 -22.70 -18.86 -23.39
N ALA A 16 -23.39 -19.73 -22.63
CA ALA A 16 -23.37 -19.72 -21.17
C ALA A 16 -21.96 -20.04 -20.62
N LEU A 17 -21.26 -21.02 -21.20
CA LEU A 17 -19.89 -21.35 -20.82
C LEU A 17 -18.91 -20.20 -21.11
N ALA A 18 -19.08 -19.50 -22.23
CA ALA A 18 -18.28 -18.33 -22.57
C ALA A 18 -18.48 -17.17 -21.57
N LEU A 19 -19.71 -16.99 -21.07
CA LEU A 19 -20.00 -15.99 -20.03
C LEU A 19 -19.35 -16.34 -18.69
N VAL A 20 -19.34 -17.62 -18.29
CA VAL A 20 -18.71 -18.08 -17.03
C VAL A 20 -17.17 -18.02 -17.09
N LEU A 21 -16.58 -18.15 -18.27
CA LEU A 21 -15.12 -18.10 -18.44
C LEU A 21 -14.56 -16.67 -18.63
N ALA A 22 -15.41 -15.64 -18.64
CA ALA A 22 -15.00 -14.26 -18.92
C ALA A 22 -14.46 -13.48 -17.71
N ASP A 23 -14.70 -13.94 -16.47
CA ASP A 23 -14.33 -13.25 -15.23
C ASP A 23 -12.83 -12.87 -15.10
N PRO A 24 -11.85 -13.75 -15.34
CA PRO A 24 -10.44 -13.40 -15.15
C PRO A 24 -9.90 -12.44 -16.22
N LEU A 25 -10.63 -12.22 -17.32
CA LEU A 25 -10.19 -11.34 -18.42
C LEU A 25 -10.51 -9.86 -18.18
N GLN A 26 -11.39 -9.55 -17.21
CA GLN A 26 -11.82 -8.19 -16.89
C GLN A 26 -11.09 -7.58 -15.69
N ALA A 27 -9.95 -8.16 -15.28
CA ALA A 27 -9.09 -7.55 -14.27
C ALA A 27 -8.49 -6.22 -14.80
N SER A 28 -9.25 -5.14 -14.65
CA SER A 28 -8.79 -3.78 -14.94
C SER A 28 -7.67 -3.44 -13.96
N GLU A 29 -6.46 -3.18 -14.46
CA GLU A 29 -5.38 -2.60 -13.66
C GLU A 29 -5.81 -1.21 -13.15
N ARG A 30 -6.26 -1.13 -11.90
CA ARG A 30 -6.41 0.15 -11.20
C ARG A 30 -5.02 0.64 -10.80
N LYS A 31 -4.43 1.50 -11.61
CA LYS A 31 -3.19 2.21 -11.23
C LYS A 31 -3.44 3.05 -9.97
N GLY A 32 -2.49 3.03 -9.05
CA GLY A 32 -2.51 3.88 -7.87
C GLY A 32 -2.49 5.36 -8.24
N ARG A 33 -3.03 6.22 -7.36
CA ARG A 33 -2.90 7.67 -7.53
C ARG A 33 -1.44 8.09 -7.38
N TYR A 34 -0.95 8.87 -8.33
CA TYR A 34 0.37 9.47 -8.27
C TYR A 34 0.31 10.78 -7.46
N TYR A 35 1.10 10.86 -6.39
CA TYR A 35 1.09 12.01 -5.47
C TYR A 35 2.26 12.99 -5.67
N GLY A 36 3.23 12.65 -6.53
CA GLY A 36 4.47 13.43 -6.69
C GLY A 36 5.32 13.48 -5.42
N ALA A 37 6.24 14.45 -5.37
CA ALA A 37 7.04 14.69 -4.18
C ALA A 37 6.20 15.37 -3.09
N LYS A 38 6.37 14.95 -1.83
CA LYS A 38 5.73 15.56 -0.66
C LYS A 38 6.74 15.85 0.44
N GLU A 39 6.73 17.08 0.93
CA GLU A 39 7.44 17.43 2.16
C GLU A 39 6.68 16.91 3.37
N THR A 40 7.40 16.62 4.45
CA THR A 40 6.84 16.00 5.67
C THR A 40 7.11 16.90 6.86
N GLU A 41 6.06 17.23 7.60
CA GLU A 41 6.17 17.88 8.91
C GLU A 41 6.16 16.79 9.98
N TYR A 42 7.21 16.77 10.82
CA TYR A 42 7.34 15.80 11.90
C TYR A 42 6.76 16.35 13.19
N PRO A 43 6.11 15.52 14.02
CA PRO A 43 5.57 15.94 15.30
C PRO A 43 6.68 16.25 16.30
N ASP A 44 6.39 17.08 17.32
CA ASP A 44 7.37 17.56 18.31
C ASP A 44 8.07 16.44 19.10
N TRP A 45 7.44 15.27 19.22
CA TRP A 45 8.02 14.11 19.89
C TRP A 45 9.05 13.36 19.03
N PHE A 46 9.11 13.63 17.72
CA PHE A 46 10.04 12.98 16.81
C PHE A 46 11.45 13.54 17.02
N LYS A 47 12.30 12.75 17.69
CA LYS A 47 13.66 13.17 18.04
C LYS A 47 14.52 13.39 16.80
N THR A 48 15.16 14.55 16.71
CA THR A 48 16.27 14.76 15.78
C THR A 48 17.55 14.23 16.43
N SER A 49 17.99 13.05 16.00
CA SER A 49 19.19 12.39 16.52
C SER A 49 20.39 12.57 15.60
N PHE A 50 21.60 12.65 16.17
CA PHE A 50 22.88 12.53 15.45
C PHE A 50 23.25 11.08 15.12
N LEU A 51 22.34 10.13 15.38
CA LEU A 51 22.47 8.69 15.19
C LEU A 51 23.51 8.04 16.13
N ASP A 52 23.73 8.61 17.32
CA ASP A 52 24.39 7.89 18.40
C ASP A 52 23.40 6.95 19.08
N PHE A 53 23.25 5.76 18.51
CA PHE A 53 22.26 4.79 18.97
C PHE A 53 22.51 4.31 20.40
N LYS A 54 23.74 4.34 20.90
CA LYS A 54 24.01 3.88 22.27
C LYS A 54 23.46 4.88 23.27
N GLU A 55 23.71 6.16 23.03
CA GLU A 55 23.19 7.25 23.85
C GLU A 55 21.65 7.31 23.75
N ASP A 56 21.09 7.25 22.54
CA ASP A 56 19.65 7.29 22.32
C ASP A 56 18.90 6.15 23.02
N VAL A 57 19.47 4.94 23.02
CA VAL A 57 18.89 3.79 23.70
C VAL A 57 18.93 3.97 25.21
N ALA A 58 20.03 4.49 25.76
CA ALA A 58 20.16 4.73 27.19
C ALA A 58 19.18 5.81 27.68
N GLU A 59 19.06 6.92 26.95
CA GLU A 59 18.10 8.00 27.22
C GLU A 59 16.65 7.49 27.15
N ALA A 60 16.29 6.80 26.06
CA ALA A 60 14.95 6.25 25.92
C ALA A 60 14.62 5.28 27.06
N ALA A 61 15.56 4.39 27.43
CA ALA A 61 15.36 3.44 28.53
C ALA A 61 15.16 4.14 29.88
N ALA A 62 15.89 5.25 30.14
CA ALA A 62 15.72 6.04 31.36
C ALA A 62 14.33 6.67 31.48
N GLU A 63 13.69 6.99 30.35
CA GLU A 63 12.31 7.48 30.28
C GLU A 63 11.26 6.36 30.16
N GLY A 64 11.66 5.09 30.22
CA GLY A 64 10.75 3.95 30.02
C GLY A 64 10.23 3.82 28.57
N ARG A 65 10.93 4.41 27.60
CA ARG A 65 10.64 4.38 26.16
C ARG A 65 11.55 3.40 25.42
N ARG A 66 11.27 3.20 24.12
CA ARG A 66 12.11 2.44 23.19
C ARG A 66 12.48 3.31 21.99
N VAL A 67 13.65 3.05 21.41
CA VAL A 67 14.09 3.71 20.18
C VAL A 67 13.44 3.04 18.97
N MET A 68 12.91 3.86 18.06
CA MET A 68 12.46 3.44 16.72
C MET A 68 13.29 4.19 15.67
N ILE A 69 13.91 3.44 14.77
CA ILE A 69 14.65 4.02 13.64
C ILE A 69 13.73 4.06 12.43
N ILE A 70 13.59 5.25 11.83
CA ILE A 70 12.85 5.44 10.58
C ILE A 70 13.78 5.87 9.48
N PHE A 71 13.79 5.09 8.41
CA PHE A 71 14.42 5.47 7.15
C PHE A 71 13.42 6.25 6.31
N HIS A 72 13.80 7.47 5.93
CA HIS A 72 12.97 8.34 5.10
C HIS A 72 13.82 9.02 4.03
N GLN A 73 13.15 9.60 3.04
CA GLN A 73 13.77 10.39 1.99
C GLN A 73 13.02 11.72 1.84
N LYS A 74 13.75 12.77 1.45
CA LYS A 74 13.13 14.05 1.12
C LYS A 74 12.17 13.87 -0.06
N GLY A 75 10.97 14.44 0.04
CA GLY A 75 9.96 14.35 -1.01
C GLY A 75 9.22 13.02 -1.07
N CYS A 76 9.40 12.09 -0.14
CA CYS A 76 8.77 10.77 -0.19
C CYS A 76 7.27 10.83 0.17
N PRO A 77 6.33 10.60 -0.78
CA PRO A 77 4.89 10.74 -0.52
C PRO A 77 4.33 9.70 0.46
N TYR A 78 4.89 8.50 0.49
CA TYR A 78 4.45 7.47 1.42
C TYR A 78 5.04 7.67 2.83
N CYS A 79 6.22 8.26 2.92
CA CYS A 79 6.83 8.64 4.19
C CYS A 79 6.03 9.78 4.84
N ASN A 80 5.62 10.79 4.06
CA ASN A 80 4.67 11.81 4.51
C ASN A 80 3.36 11.13 5.01
N ALA A 81 2.78 10.24 4.22
CA ALA A 81 1.51 9.60 4.59
C ALA A 81 1.60 8.76 5.88
N LEU A 82 2.75 8.11 6.13
CA LEU A 82 3.01 7.41 7.39
C LEU A 82 2.97 8.39 8.57
N VAL A 83 3.67 9.53 8.46
CA VAL A 83 3.70 10.55 9.51
C VAL A 83 2.34 11.17 9.72
N GLU A 84 1.70 11.69 8.66
CA GLU A 84 0.41 12.39 8.76
C GLU A 84 -0.69 11.49 9.34
N ARG A 85 -0.74 10.22 8.97
CA ARG A 85 -1.86 9.33 9.31
C ARG A 85 -1.62 8.50 10.57
N ASN A 86 -0.38 8.41 11.04
CA ASN A 86 -0.04 7.61 12.22
C ASN A 86 0.68 8.48 13.26
N PHE A 87 1.90 8.94 12.96
CA PHE A 87 2.75 9.58 13.96
C PHE A 87 2.28 10.97 14.42
N ALA A 88 1.59 11.72 13.56
CA ALA A 88 1.06 13.04 13.90
C ALA A 88 -0.33 13.00 14.57
N GLN A 89 -0.93 11.82 14.71
CA GLN A 89 -2.24 11.68 15.35
C GLN A 89 -2.11 11.80 16.87
N LYS A 90 -3.15 12.35 17.53
CA LYS A 90 -3.12 12.75 18.94
C LYS A 90 -3.18 11.59 19.96
N ASP A 91 -3.16 10.35 19.51
CA ASP A 91 -3.20 9.16 20.37
C ASP A 91 -1.98 8.25 20.09
N ILE A 92 -0.86 8.54 20.79
CA ILE A 92 0.31 7.64 20.88
C ILE A 92 0.86 7.70 22.31
#